data_AF-A0A0E3VN86-F1
#
_entry.id   AF-A0A0E3VN86-F1
#
_cell.length_a   1.000
_cell.length_b   1.000
_cell.length_c   1.000
_cell.angle_alpha   90.00
_cell.angle_beta   90.00
_cell.angle_gamma   90.00
#
_symmetry.space_group_name_H-M   'P 1'
#
loop_
_entity.id
_entity.type
_entity.pdbx_description
1 polymer ?
#
loop_
_entity_poly.entity_id
_entity_poly.type
_entity_poly.pdbx_seq_one_letter_code
_entity_poly.pdbx_strand_id
1 'polypeptide(L)'
;VKFVEQFYPDFMDNLSTCKSPQQMMGAVIKSFFAEREGLDPKSIFSVSIMPCSAKKFEAERPELCPSGLPDVDAVLTTREVARMLRSRGLALGGVQPEAADSPLGERSSAGKLFGATGGVAEAAIRTAYFMITGKEPGQLEVKAVRGLEGVKETRIKVGELELGVAVASGLGNARKLLDSIRAGRSDIQFIEV
;
A
#
# COMPACT_ATOMS: atom_id res chain seq x y z
N VAL A 1 -9.95 4.63 1.65
CA VAL A 1 -11.12 4.02 0.97
C VAL A 1 -12.42 4.28 1.72
N LYS A 2 -12.75 3.58 2.82
CA LYS A 2 -14.03 3.77 3.56
C LYS A 2 -14.36 5.23 3.93
N PHE A 3 -13.35 6.02 4.28
CA PHE A 3 -13.51 7.45 4.52
C PHE A 3 -14.05 8.21 3.30
N VAL A 4 -13.52 7.93 2.11
CA VAL A 4 -13.97 8.56 0.86
C VAL A 4 -15.36 8.05 0.49
N GLU A 5 -15.59 6.73 0.58
CA GLU A 5 -16.89 6.12 0.32
C GLU A 5 -18.03 6.74 1.17
N GLN A 6 -17.74 7.14 2.42
CA GLN A 6 -18.75 7.66 3.34
C GLN A 6 -18.87 9.19 3.35
N PHE A 7 -17.76 9.92 3.22
CA PHE A 7 -17.74 11.38 3.45
C PHE A 7 -17.38 12.21 2.21
N TYR A 8 -16.79 11.58 1.19
CA TYR A 8 -16.31 12.24 -0.03
C TYR A 8 -16.63 11.39 -1.28
N PRO A 9 -17.90 10.96 -1.48
CA PRO A 9 -18.26 10.07 -2.59
C PRO A 9 -18.01 10.70 -3.97
N ASP A 10 -18.02 12.03 -4.05
CA ASP A 10 -17.65 12.83 -5.21
C ASP A 10 -16.19 12.65 -5.66
N PHE A 11 -15.31 12.15 -4.79
CA PHE A 11 -13.91 11.85 -5.09
C PHE A 11 -13.66 10.35 -5.34
N MET A 12 -14.70 9.51 -5.44
CA MET A 12 -14.53 8.07 -5.65
C MET A 12 -13.80 7.75 -6.95
N ASP A 13 -14.09 8.48 -8.03
CA ASP A 13 -13.45 8.28 -9.34
C ASP A 13 -11.98 8.73 -9.36
N ASN A 14 -11.54 9.48 -8.35
CA ASN A 14 -10.13 9.88 -8.19
C ASN A 14 -9.30 8.82 -7.44
N LEU A 15 -9.92 7.84 -6.80
CA LEU A 15 -9.18 6.77 -6.14
C LEU A 15 -8.52 5.88 -7.19
N SER A 16 -7.25 5.53 -6.95
CA SER A 16 -6.57 4.54 -7.78
C SER A 16 -7.37 3.24 -7.81
N THR A 17 -7.57 2.69 -9.01
CA THR A 17 -8.23 1.40 -9.23
C THR A 17 -7.38 0.21 -8.78
N CYS A 18 -6.12 0.46 -8.42
CA CYS A 18 -5.22 -0.55 -7.90
C CYS A 18 -5.75 -1.16 -6.59
N LYS A 19 -5.74 -2.50 -6.53
CA LYS A 19 -5.83 -3.24 -5.27
C LYS A 19 -4.71 -2.78 -4.31
N SER A 20 -4.91 -2.93 -3.01
CA SER A 20 -3.82 -2.69 -2.06
C SER A 20 -2.75 -3.80 -2.14
N PRO A 21 -1.52 -3.58 -1.64
CA PRO A 21 -0.46 -4.60 -1.69
C PRO A 21 -0.85 -5.94 -1.05
N GLN A 22 -1.67 -5.92 0.02
CA GLN A 22 -2.25 -7.12 0.62
C GLN A 22 -3.04 -7.93 -0.40
N GLN A 23 -3.96 -7.25 -1.09
CA GLN A 23 -4.90 -7.88 -1.99
C GLN A 23 -4.26 -8.27 -3.31
N MET A 24 -3.33 -7.44 -3.81
CA MET A 24 -2.50 -7.79 -4.96
C MET A 24 -1.71 -9.08 -4.68
N MET A 25 -1.05 -9.17 -3.52
CA MET A 25 -0.29 -10.36 -3.17
C MET A 25 -1.18 -11.60 -3.03
N GLY A 26 -2.33 -11.47 -2.34
CA GLY A 26 -3.30 -12.56 -2.21
C GLY A 26 -3.78 -13.10 -3.56
N ALA A 27 -4.16 -12.19 -4.47
CA ALA A 27 -4.57 -12.54 -5.82
C ALA A 27 -3.45 -13.24 -6.61
N VAL A 28 -2.20 -12.75 -6.53
CA VAL A 28 -1.04 -13.36 -7.22
C VAL A 28 -0.71 -14.74 -6.65
N ILE A 29 -0.82 -14.92 -5.34
CA ILE A 29 -0.58 -16.22 -4.68
C ILE A 29 -1.61 -17.26 -5.17
N LYS A 30 -2.89 -16.90 -5.20
CA LYS A 30 -3.97 -17.85 -5.55
C LYS A 30 -4.19 -18.01 -7.06
N SER A 31 -3.53 -17.21 -7.88
CA SER A 31 -3.55 -17.36 -9.34
C SER A 31 -2.19 -17.85 -9.83
N PHE A 32 -1.28 -16.94 -10.11
CA PHE A 32 0.02 -17.21 -10.71
C PHE A 32 0.86 -18.24 -9.93
N PHE A 33 0.99 -18.10 -8.61
CA PHE A 33 1.78 -19.04 -7.82
C PHE A 33 1.11 -20.42 -7.74
N ALA A 34 -0.20 -20.47 -7.49
CA ALA A 34 -0.94 -21.73 -7.46
C ALA A 34 -0.82 -22.52 -8.78
N GLU A 35 -0.98 -21.84 -9.91
CA GLU A 35 -0.82 -22.43 -11.25
C GLU A 35 0.61 -22.94 -11.47
N ARG A 36 1.61 -22.12 -11.15
CA ARG A 36 3.03 -22.48 -11.33
C ARG A 36 3.45 -23.70 -10.51
N GLU A 37 2.96 -23.81 -9.28
CA GLU A 37 3.28 -24.93 -8.38
C GLU A 37 2.32 -26.13 -8.54
N GLY A 38 1.33 -26.05 -9.44
CA GLY A 38 0.35 -27.13 -9.64
C GLY A 38 -0.57 -27.36 -8.43
N LEU A 39 -0.83 -26.33 -7.63
CA LEU A 39 -1.68 -26.37 -6.44
C LEU A 39 -3.11 -25.96 -6.77
N ASP A 40 -4.10 -26.61 -6.15
CA ASP A 40 -5.47 -26.10 -6.16
C ASP A 40 -5.51 -24.79 -5.35
N PRO A 41 -5.93 -23.64 -5.91
CA PRO A 41 -6.06 -22.39 -5.17
C PRO A 41 -6.88 -22.49 -3.88
N LYS A 42 -7.86 -23.41 -3.83
CA LYS A 42 -8.70 -23.67 -2.64
C LYS A 42 -7.94 -24.36 -1.51
N SER A 43 -6.81 -24.99 -1.82
CA SER A 43 -5.93 -25.61 -0.82
C SER A 43 -4.97 -24.61 -0.17
N ILE A 44 -4.83 -23.40 -0.73
CA ILE A 44 -3.95 -22.36 -0.22
C ILE A 44 -4.70 -21.50 0.81
N PHE A 45 -4.18 -21.46 2.03
CA PHE A 45 -4.65 -20.56 3.09
C PHE A 45 -3.68 -19.38 3.25
N SER A 46 -4.04 -18.23 2.68
CA SER A 46 -3.28 -16.99 2.66
C SER A 46 -3.53 -16.17 3.93
N VAL A 47 -2.49 -16.03 4.76
CA VAL A 47 -2.53 -15.23 6.00
C VAL A 47 -1.70 -13.97 5.83
N SER A 48 -2.33 -12.82 6.00
CA SER A 48 -1.66 -11.52 5.96
C SER A 48 -1.38 -10.97 7.36
N ILE A 49 -0.17 -10.49 7.60
CA ILE A 49 0.21 -9.86 8.87
C ILE A 49 0.30 -8.35 8.66
N MET A 50 -0.55 -7.60 9.37
CA MET A 50 -0.75 -6.17 9.10
C MET A 50 -0.67 -5.32 10.38
N PRO A 51 -0.08 -4.11 10.32
CA PRO A 51 -0.08 -3.18 11.44
C PRO A 51 -1.42 -2.43 11.62
N CYS A 52 -2.44 -2.76 10.82
CA CYS A 52 -3.72 -2.05 10.76
C CYS A 52 -4.91 -3.01 10.87
N SER A 53 -5.90 -2.67 11.69
CA SER A 53 -7.14 -3.46 11.82
C SER A 53 -8.07 -3.34 10.61
N ALA A 54 -8.04 -2.21 9.89
CA ALA A 54 -8.88 -1.99 8.71
C ALA A 54 -8.60 -3.02 7.60
N LYS A 55 -7.41 -3.62 7.59
CA LYS A 55 -7.04 -4.69 6.66
C LYS A 55 -7.85 -5.97 6.84
N LYS A 56 -8.40 -6.23 8.03
CA LYS A 56 -9.34 -7.34 8.26
C LYS A 56 -10.62 -7.11 7.47
N PHE A 57 -11.21 -5.92 7.61
CA PHE A 57 -12.40 -5.53 6.85
C PHE A 57 -12.14 -5.55 5.33
N GLU A 58 -10.96 -5.12 4.88
CA GLU A 58 -10.60 -5.19 3.46
C GLU A 58 -10.57 -6.64 2.93
N ALA A 59 -10.09 -7.60 3.71
CA ALA A 59 -10.07 -9.02 3.30
C ALA A 59 -11.48 -9.64 3.17
N GLU A 60 -12.47 -9.07 3.86
CA GLU A 60 -13.85 -9.56 3.85
C GLU A 60 -14.72 -8.88 2.77
N ARG A 61 -14.17 -7.96 1.97
CA ARG A 61 -14.93 -7.27 0.92
C ARG A 61 -15.35 -8.24 -0.20
N PRO A 62 -16.64 -8.33 -0.55
CA PRO A 62 -17.13 -9.26 -1.58
C PRO A 62 -16.45 -9.13 -2.95
N GLU A 63 -16.08 -7.91 -3.33
CA GLU A 63 -15.39 -7.60 -4.59
C GLU A 63 -13.91 -8.04 -4.62
N LEU A 64 -13.34 -8.43 -3.47
CA LEU A 64 -11.97 -8.95 -3.34
C LEU A 64 -11.95 -10.48 -3.20
N CYS A 65 -12.98 -11.12 -3.77
CA CYS A 65 -13.21 -12.55 -3.75
C CYS A 65 -13.53 -13.06 -5.17
N PRO A 66 -12.55 -13.02 -6.10
CA PRO A 66 -12.79 -13.49 -7.46
C PRO A 66 -13.24 -14.95 -7.45
N SER A 67 -14.33 -15.25 -8.16
CA SER A 67 -14.88 -16.62 -8.27
C SER A 67 -15.28 -17.26 -6.94
N GLY A 68 -15.58 -16.45 -5.90
CA GLY A 68 -15.98 -16.95 -4.59
C GLY A 68 -14.83 -17.47 -3.72
N LEU A 69 -13.58 -17.26 -4.14
CA LEU A 69 -12.39 -17.55 -3.35
C LEU A 69 -11.76 -16.22 -2.86
N PRO A 70 -11.65 -15.98 -1.54
CA PRO A 70 -11.05 -14.75 -1.03
C PRO A 70 -9.59 -14.63 -1.47
N ASP A 71 -9.14 -13.44 -1.88
CA ASP A 71 -7.71 -13.21 -2.17
C ASP A 71 -6.84 -13.45 -0.91
N VAL A 72 -7.37 -13.11 0.27
CA VAL A 72 -6.73 -13.29 1.57
C VAL A 72 -7.71 -13.93 2.55
N ASP A 73 -7.34 -15.06 3.14
CA ASP A 73 -8.23 -15.85 4.00
C ASP A 73 -8.26 -15.35 5.45
N ALA A 74 -7.13 -14.85 5.94
CA ALA A 74 -7.05 -14.31 7.30
C ALA A 74 -6.09 -13.14 7.39
N VAL A 75 -6.41 -12.19 8.28
CA VAL A 75 -5.54 -11.07 8.59
C VAL A 75 -5.26 -11.03 10.09
N LEU A 76 -3.99 -11.11 10.45
CA LEU A 76 -3.51 -10.97 11.83
C LEU A 76 -2.87 -9.60 12.02
N THR A 77 -3.18 -8.96 13.14
CA THR A 77 -2.45 -7.76 13.55
C THR A 77 -1.08 -8.13 14.12
N THR A 78 -0.14 -7.18 14.10
CA THR A 78 1.17 -7.35 14.76
C THR A 78 1.02 -7.78 16.23
N ARG A 79 -0.01 -7.28 16.94
CA ARG A 79 -0.29 -7.66 18.33
C ARG A 79 -0.76 -9.10 18.46
N GLU A 80 -1.58 -9.59 17.53
CA GLU A 80 -2.06 -10.98 17.52
C GLU A 80 -0.92 -11.96 17.25
N VAL A 81 -0.06 -11.65 16.29
CA VAL A 81 1.15 -12.44 16.02
C VAL A 81 2.08 -12.46 17.24
N ALA A 82 2.34 -11.30 17.85
CA ALA A 82 3.17 -11.22 19.05
C ALA A 82 2.59 -12.04 20.22
N ARG A 83 1.26 -12.06 20.39
CA ARG A 83 0.59 -12.90 21.39
C ARG A 83 0.71 -14.39 21.05
N MET A 84 0.55 -14.76 19.78
CA MET A 84 0.70 -16.15 19.32
C MET A 84 2.12 -16.67 19.61
N LEU A 85 3.15 -15.90 19.25
CA LEU A 85 4.55 -16.25 19.54
C LEU A 85 4.78 -16.44 21.04
N ARG A 86 4.34 -15.50 21.89
CA ARG A 86 4.46 -15.62 23.35
C ARG A 86 3.73 -16.84 23.91
N SER A 87 2.53 -17.16 23.40
CA SER A 87 1.77 -18.33 23.84
C SER A 87 2.46 -19.66 23.53
N ARG A 88 3.39 -19.66 22.56
CA ARG A 88 4.22 -20.81 22.19
C ARG A 88 5.60 -20.79 22.85
N GLY A 89 5.86 -19.85 23.77
CA GLY A 89 7.15 -19.71 24.43
C GLY A 89 8.26 -19.19 23.50
N LEU A 90 7.92 -18.62 22.34
CA LEU A 90 8.90 -18.10 21.38
C LEU A 90 9.31 -16.67 21.75
N ALA A 91 10.58 -16.49 22.08
CA ALA A 91 11.19 -15.19 22.35
C ALA A 91 12.08 -14.76 21.17
N LEU A 92 11.65 -13.74 20.41
CA LEU A 92 12.36 -13.29 19.19
C LEU A 92 13.79 -12.79 19.44
N GLY A 93 14.12 -12.34 20.65
CA GLY A 93 15.45 -11.80 20.97
C GLY A 93 16.58 -12.83 20.90
N GLY A 94 16.28 -14.14 20.89
CA GLY A 94 17.26 -15.22 20.79
C GLY A 94 17.20 -16.02 19.48
N VAL A 95 16.37 -15.62 18.53
CA VAL A 95 16.19 -16.34 17.25
C VAL A 95 17.25 -15.85 16.26
N GLN A 96 17.89 -16.78 15.56
CA GLN A 96 18.81 -16.43 14.47
C GLN A 96 18.03 -15.84 13.29
N PRO A 97 18.46 -14.70 12.72
CA PRO A 97 17.81 -14.14 11.55
C PRO A 97 17.91 -15.09 10.36
N GLU A 98 16.77 -15.36 9.72
CA GLU A 98 16.69 -16.14 8.49
C GLU A 98 16.00 -15.32 7.40
N ALA A 99 16.36 -15.60 6.14
CA ALA A 99 15.67 -15.01 5.01
C ALA A 99 14.26 -15.61 4.90
N ALA A 100 13.29 -14.77 4.54
CA ALA A 100 11.98 -15.29 4.16
C ALA A 100 12.07 -15.99 2.81
N ASP A 101 11.20 -16.98 2.61
CA ASP A 101 10.97 -17.53 1.28
C ASP A 101 10.50 -16.42 0.32
N SER A 102 11.00 -16.46 -0.90
CA SER A 102 10.69 -15.48 -1.94
C SER A 102 10.15 -16.16 -3.20
N PRO A 103 8.98 -16.83 -3.11
CA PRO A 103 8.43 -17.59 -4.23
C PRO A 103 8.13 -16.73 -5.47
N LEU A 104 7.99 -15.41 -5.29
CA LEU A 104 7.73 -14.44 -6.35
C LEU A 104 8.95 -13.55 -6.67
N GLY A 105 10.15 -13.96 -6.23
CA GLY A 105 11.39 -13.23 -6.49
C GLY A 105 11.61 -12.06 -5.53
N GLU A 106 12.50 -11.15 -5.91
CA GLU A 106 13.02 -10.11 -5.01
C GLU A 106 12.06 -8.93 -4.81
N ARG A 107 12.13 -8.32 -3.63
CA ARG A 107 11.44 -7.05 -3.32
C ARG A 107 12.31 -5.85 -3.69
N SER A 108 11.72 -4.82 -4.27
CA SER A 108 12.42 -3.56 -4.54
C SER A 108 12.57 -2.69 -3.29
N SER A 109 13.52 -1.74 -3.33
CA SER A 109 13.69 -0.75 -2.26
C SER A 109 12.48 0.18 -2.12
N ALA A 110 11.74 0.42 -3.20
CA ALA A 110 10.50 1.21 -3.20
C ALA A 110 9.39 0.53 -2.39
N GLY A 111 9.23 -0.79 -2.53
CA GLY A 111 8.23 -1.54 -1.77
C GLY A 111 8.46 -1.47 -0.25
N LYS A 112 9.72 -1.35 0.19
CA LYS A 112 10.06 -1.20 1.61
C LYS A 112 9.54 0.12 2.22
N LEU A 113 9.36 1.16 1.40
CA LEU A 113 8.96 2.49 1.87
C LEU A 113 7.47 2.57 2.24
N PHE A 114 6.62 1.68 1.73
CA PHE A 114 5.15 1.72 1.90
C PHE A 114 4.67 1.76 3.36
N GLY A 115 5.51 1.31 4.31
CA GLY A 115 5.19 1.34 5.74
C GLY A 115 5.31 2.71 6.41
N ALA A 116 5.89 3.71 5.73
CA ALA A 116 6.07 5.06 6.25
C ALA A 116 5.26 6.07 5.45
N THR A 117 4.76 7.13 6.12
CA THR A 117 4.03 8.23 5.47
C THR A 117 4.91 8.90 4.40
N GLY A 118 4.36 9.01 3.19
CA GLY A 118 5.03 9.52 1.99
C GLY A 118 5.82 8.45 1.22
N GLY A 119 5.90 7.23 1.74
CA GLY A 119 6.63 6.15 1.09
C GLY A 119 5.94 5.61 -0.16
N VAL A 120 4.60 5.63 -0.19
CA VAL A 120 3.83 5.23 -1.38
C VAL A 120 4.01 6.28 -2.48
N ALA A 121 3.92 7.57 -2.12
CA ALA A 121 4.17 8.67 -3.04
C ALA A 121 5.59 8.63 -3.59
N GLU A 122 6.59 8.47 -2.73
CA GLU A 122 7.98 8.37 -3.17
C GLU A 122 8.19 7.19 -4.14
N ALA A 123 7.59 6.01 -3.84
CA ALA A 123 7.65 4.86 -4.74
C ALA A 123 6.97 5.13 -6.10
N ALA A 124 5.77 5.70 -6.08
CA ALA A 124 5.02 6.04 -7.29
C ALA A 124 5.77 7.05 -8.16
N ILE A 125 6.37 8.08 -7.54
CA ILE A 125 7.14 9.11 -8.23
C ILE A 125 8.37 8.51 -8.93
N ARG A 126 9.10 7.61 -8.27
CA ARG A 126 10.28 6.94 -8.86
C ARG A 126 9.90 6.20 -10.14
N THR A 127 8.85 5.38 -10.08
CA THR A 127 8.39 4.60 -11.23
C THR A 127 7.81 5.49 -12.32
N ALA A 128 6.98 6.47 -11.97
CA ALA A 128 6.43 7.43 -12.93
C ALA A 128 7.53 8.20 -13.67
N TYR A 129 8.59 8.59 -12.96
CA TYR A 129 9.74 9.27 -13.57
C TYR A 129 10.39 8.43 -14.66
N PHE A 130 10.70 7.17 -14.37
CA PHE A 130 11.27 6.26 -15.36
C PHE A 130 10.31 6.02 -16.53
N MET A 131 9.03 5.78 -16.25
CA MET A 131 8.03 5.52 -17.30
C MET A 131 7.82 6.72 -18.25
N ILE A 132 7.89 7.95 -17.74
CA ILE A 132 7.68 9.16 -18.54
C ILE A 132 8.96 9.56 -19.29
N THR A 133 10.13 9.44 -18.65
CA THR A 133 11.38 9.99 -19.20
C THR A 133 12.28 8.96 -19.87
N GLY A 134 12.03 7.68 -19.65
CA GLY A 134 12.92 6.57 -20.04
C GLY A 134 14.25 6.55 -19.29
N LYS A 135 14.40 7.35 -18.23
CA LYS A 135 15.64 7.50 -17.46
C LYS A 135 15.39 7.28 -15.99
N GLU A 136 16.36 6.68 -15.32
CA GLU A 136 16.35 6.61 -13.86
C GLU A 136 16.48 8.02 -13.27
N PRO A 137 15.73 8.37 -12.21
CA PRO A 137 15.90 9.64 -11.53
C PRO A 137 17.30 9.71 -10.90
N GLY A 138 18.03 10.80 -11.14
CA GLY A 138 19.38 10.98 -10.60
C GLY A 138 19.44 10.97 -9.07
N GLN A 139 18.34 11.34 -8.40
CA GLN A 139 18.16 11.18 -6.96
C GLN A 139 16.88 10.38 -6.70
N LEU A 140 17.04 9.19 -6.10
CA LEU A 140 15.92 8.32 -5.74
C LEU A 140 15.10 8.89 -4.57
N GLU A 141 15.68 9.73 -3.71
CA GLU A 141 15.00 10.23 -2.52
C GLU A 141 14.16 11.48 -2.79
N VAL A 142 12.85 11.38 -2.57
CA VAL A 142 11.94 12.55 -2.58
C VAL A 142 11.76 13.03 -1.15
N LYS A 143 12.76 13.75 -0.62
CA LYS A 143 12.76 14.17 0.80
C LYS A 143 11.55 15.00 1.20
N ALA A 144 10.97 15.77 0.27
CA ALA A 144 9.83 16.65 0.52
C ALA A 144 8.55 15.90 0.93
N VAL A 145 8.42 14.61 0.62
CA VAL A 145 7.25 13.81 1.05
C VAL A 145 7.51 13.02 2.34
N ARG A 146 8.74 13.05 2.86
CA ARG A 146 9.11 12.39 4.13
C ARG A 146 8.83 13.29 5.33
N GLY A 147 8.80 12.70 6.52
CA GLY A 147 8.60 13.42 7.78
C GLY A 147 7.20 13.27 8.37
N LEU A 148 7.02 13.85 9.56
CA LEU A 148 5.85 13.66 10.42
C LEU A 148 4.83 14.82 10.35
N GLU A 149 5.04 15.78 9.45
CA GLU A 149 4.08 16.85 9.23
C GLU A 149 2.73 16.30 8.76
N GLY A 150 1.66 16.99 9.19
CA GLY A 150 0.29 16.53 8.98
C GLY A 150 -0.12 16.50 7.51
N VAL A 151 0.27 17.50 6.73
CA VAL A 151 0.17 17.53 5.28
C VAL A 151 1.52 17.99 4.74
N LYS A 152 2.08 17.23 3.80
CA LYS A 152 3.31 17.55 3.10
C LYS A 152 2.99 17.75 1.64
N GLU A 153 3.44 18.86 1.06
CA GLU A 153 3.16 19.19 -0.33
C GLU A 153 4.45 19.53 -1.04
N THR A 154 4.56 19.11 -2.29
CA THR A 154 5.72 19.41 -3.12
C THR A 154 5.34 19.45 -4.58
N ARG A 155 6.14 20.15 -5.38
CA ARG A 155 6.07 20.08 -6.83
C ARG A 155 7.30 19.36 -7.33
N ILE A 156 7.09 18.32 -8.12
CA ILE A 156 8.16 17.54 -8.73
C ILE A 156 8.14 17.77 -10.23
N LYS A 157 9.33 17.90 -10.82
CA LYS A 157 9.50 17.94 -12.26
C LYS A 157 9.77 16.55 -12.79
N VAL A 158 8.92 16.06 -13.69
CA VAL A 158 9.05 14.75 -14.33
C VAL A 158 9.11 14.95 -15.84
N GLY A 159 10.33 15.02 -16.38
CA GLY A 159 10.53 15.44 -17.77
C GLY A 159 10.08 16.90 -17.97
N GLU A 160 9.10 17.10 -18.85
CA GLU A 160 8.48 18.40 -19.11
C GLU A 160 7.29 18.70 -18.20
N LEU A 161 6.78 17.70 -17.47
CA LEU A 161 5.64 17.84 -16.58
C LEU A 161 6.07 18.40 -15.22
N GLU A 162 5.25 19.27 -14.65
CA GLU A 162 5.31 19.65 -13.24
C GLU A 162 4.10 19.04 -12.53
N LEU A 163 4.34 18.21 -11.53
CA LEU A 163 3.30 17.50 -10.78
C LEU A 163 3.30 18.00 -9.33
N GLY A 164 2.17 18.53 -8.89
CA GLY A 164 1.87 18.74 -7.48
C GLY A 164 1.51 17.42 -6.80
N VAL A 165 2.22 17.14 -5.72
CA VAL A 165 2.04 15.94 -4.90
C VAL A 165 1.75 16.37 -3.47
N ALA A 166 0.73 15.76 -2.87
CA ALA A 166 0.42 15.93 -1.45
C ALA A 166 0.43 14.59 -0.71
N VAL A 167 0.86 14.61 0.54
CA VAL A 167 0.82 13.47 1.45
C VAL A 167 0.15 13.92 2.75
N ALA A 168 -1.04 13.39 3.01
CA ALA A 168 -1.82 13.72 4.19
C ALA A 168 -1.72 12.59 5.22
N SER A 169 -1.01 12.84 6.32
CA SER A 169 -0.93 11.91 7.44
C SER A 169 -2.18 12.03 8.32
N GLY A 170 -3.10 11.08 8.21
CA GLY A 170 -4.29 10.97 9.04
C GLY A 170 -5.53 11.68 8.48
N LEU A 171 -6.71 11.13 8.78
CA LEU A 171 -7.97 11.53 8.13
C LEU A 171 -8.42 12.97 8.40
N GLY A 172 -8.03 13.55 9.54
CA GLY A 172 -8.30 14.96 9.83
C GLY A 172 -7.54 15.91 8.90
N ASN A 173 -6.34 15.52 8.47
CA ASN A 173 -5.54 16.28 7.50
C ASN A 173 -6.02 16.02 6.07
N ALA A 174 -6.37 14.77 5.75
CA ALA A 174 -6.98 14.42 4.46
C ALA A 174 -8.29 15.21 4.22
N ARG A 175 -9.12 15.36 5.26
CA ARG A 175 -10.34 16.18 5.23
C ARG A 175 -10.04 17.61 4.76
N LYS A 176 -9.09 18.29 5.42
CA LYS A 176 -8.70 19.67 5.08
C LYS A 176 -8.23 19.78 3.63
N LEU A 177 -7.42 18.83 3.17
CA LEU A 177 -6.91 18.81 1.81
C LEU A 177 -8.03 18.61 0.78
N LEU A 178 -8.89 17.62 0.98
CA LEU A 178 -10.02 17.34 0.08
C LEU A 178 -11.04 18.49 0.04
N ASP A 179 -11.32 19.12 1.18
CA ASP A 179 -12.20 20.30 1.23
C ASP A 179 -11.60 21.47 0.43
N SER A 180 -10.28 21.66 0.47
CA SER A 180 -9.61 22.70 -0.34
C SER A 180 -9.71 22.43 -1.85
N ILE A 181 -9.60 21.17 -2.27
CA ILE A 181 -9.74 20.73 -3.66
C ILE A 181 -11.18 20.93 -4.13
N ARG A 182 -12.14 20.52 -3.30
CA ARG A 182 -13.57 20.75 -3.57
C ARG A 182 -13.89 22.25 -3.69
N ALA A 183 -13.19 23.11 -2.96
CA ALA A 183 -13.32 24.57 -3.05
C ALA A 183 -12.63 25.20 -4.28
N GLY A 184 -12.09 24.39 -5.20
CA GLY A 184 -11.53 24.85 -6.47
C GLY A 184 -10.00 24.81 -6.57
N ARG A 185 -9.30 24.27 -5.56
CA ARG A 185 -7.85 24.06 -5.64
C ARG A 185 -7.51 22.98 -6.69
N SER A 186 -6.62 23.29 -7.64
CA SER A 186 -6.32 22.43 -8.80
C SER A 186 -4.83 22.19 -9.06
N ASP A 187 -3.95 22.54 -8.13
CA ASP A 187 -2.49 22.44 -8.27
C ASP A 187 -1.91 21.09 -7.84
N ILE A 188 -2.74 20.15 -7.33
CA ILE A 188 -2.31 18.83 -6.87
C ILE A 188 -2.88 17.74 -7.78
N GLN A 189 -2.01 16.91 -8.36
CA GLN A 189 -2.40 15.81 -9.27
C GLN A 189 -2.30 14.43 -8.61
N PHE A 190 -1.53 14.29 -7.53
CA PHE A 190 -1.39 13.02 -6.82
C PHE A 190 -1.41 13.22 -5.31
N ILE A 191 -2.20 12.40 -4.62
CA ILE A 191 -2.39 12.48 -3.17
C ILE A 191 -2.20 11.10 -2.53
N GLU A 192 -1.31 11.02 -1.54
CA GLU A 192 -1.26 9.90 -0.59
C GLU A 192 -2.04 10.27 0.68
N VAL A 193 -2.86 9.35 1.17
CA VAL A 193 -3.61 9.45 2.45
C VAL A 193 -3.38 8.23 3.31
#